data_AF-A0A9D7A2Z5-F1
#
_entry.id   AF-A0A9D7A2Z5-F1
#
_cell.length_a   1.000
_cell.length_b   1.000
_cell.length_c   1.000
_cell.angle_alpha   90.00
_cell.angle_beta   90.00
_cell.angle_gamma   90.00
#
_symmetry.space_group_name_H-M   'P 1'
#
loop_
_entity.id
_entity.type
_entity.pdbx_description
1 polymer ?
#
loop_
_entity_poly.entity_id
_entity_poly.type
_entity_poly.pdbx_seq_one_letter_code
_entity_poly.pdbx_strand_id
1 'polypeptide(L)'
;MNKLSARWTGGLRFQKQIRLWRIVKLNLSRHGVSLSVGVRGLRVNIGKHGILITLGVPGSGWSYRGGFAWRRNHSMKELEQPQNQEGDE
;
A
#
# COMPACT_ATOMS: atom_id res chain seq x y z
N MET A 1 -35.59 9.14 -7.50
CA MET A 1 -34.62 9.96 -8.26
C MET A 1 -33.35 10.04 -7.43
N ASN A 2 -32.42 9.08 -7.60
CA ASN A 2 -31.32 8.88 -6.64
C ASN A 2 -30.16 9.83 -6.98
N LYS A 3 -29.84 10.74 -6.07
CA LYS A 3 -28.65 11.60 -6.15
C LYS A 3 -27.40 10.74 -5.97
N LEU A 4 -26.76 10.37 -7.08
CA LEU A 4 -25.40 9.83 -7.06
C LEU A 4 -24.47 10.95 -6.57
N SER A 5 -23.94 10.80 -5.36
CA SER A 5 -22.95 11.68 -4.78
C SER A 5 -21.61 11.48 -5.50
N ALA A 6 -21.33 12.35 -6.48
CA ALA A 6 -19.99 12.48 -7.04
C ALA A 6 -19.05 12.98 -5.93
N ARG A 7 -18.39 12.05 -5.24
CA ARG A 7 -17.34 12.37 -4.26
C ARG A 7 -16.12 12.89 -4.99
N TRP A 8 -16.08 14.20 -5.20
CA TRP A 8 -14.90 14.89 -5.70
C TRP A 8 -13.80 14.78 -4.64
N THR A 9 -12.84 13.89 -4.87
CA THR A 9 -11.64 13.73 -4.03
C THR A 9 -10.43 14.31 -4.76
N GLY A 10 -10.58 15.53 -5.26
CA GLY A 10 -9.46 16.32 -5.78
C GLY A 10 -8.55 16.73 -4.62
N GLY A 11 -7.33 16.21 -4.58
CA GLY A 11 -6.31 16.62 -3.61
C GLY A 11 -4.91 16.21 -4.07
N LEU A 12 -3.89 17.04 -3.79
CA LEU A 12 -2.51 16.84 -4.21
C LEU A 12 -1.93 15.50 -3.73
N ARG A 13 -1.88 14.49 -4.60
CA ARG A 13 -1.31 13.17 -4.28
C ARG A 13 0.22 13.26 -4.25
N PHE A 14 0.78 13.47 -3.06
CA PHE A 14 2.23 13.41 -2.87
C PHE A 14 2.70 11.94 -2.89
N GLN A 15 3.43 11.59 -3.94
CA GLN A 15 4.18 10.36 -4.07
C GLN A 15 5.61 10.73 -4.40
N LYS A 16 6.55 10.45 -3.49
CA LYS A 16 7.96 10.73 -3.71
C LYS A 16 8.73 9.42 -3.80
N GLN A 17 9.31 9.16 -4.96
CA GLN A 17 10.23 8.04 -5.16
C GLN A 17 11.66 8.56 -5.12
N ILE A 18 12.41 8.19 -4.10
CA ILE A 18 13.83 8.53 -3.97
C ILE A 18 14.63 7.33 -4.46
N ARG A 19 15.45 7.52 -5.49
CA ARG A 19 16.44 6.50 -5.90
C ARG A 19 17.66 6.71 -5.03
N LEU A 20 17.89 5.84 -4.06
CA LEU A 20 19.07 5.95 -3.20
C LEU A 20 20.31 5.42 -3.95
N TRP A 21 20.13 4.33 -4.69
CA TRP A 21 21.21 3.67 -5.44
C TRP A 21 20.69 3.14 -6.77
N ARG A 22 21.60 2.70 -7.66
CA ARG A 22 21.26 2.13 -8.98
C ARG A 22 20.24 0.99 -8.92
N ILE A 23 20.18 0.27 -7.79
CA ILE A 23 19.36 -0.93 -7.59
C ILE A 23 18.26 -0.71 -6.52
N VAL A 24 18.36 0.34 -5.69
CA VAL A 24 17.51 0.58 -4.51
C VAL A 24 16.62 1.81 -4.71
N LYS A 25 15.30 1.62 -4.59
CA LYS A 25 14.28 2.66 -4.72
C LYS A 25 13.44 2.71 -3.45
N LEU A 26 13.37 3.88 -2.82
CA LEU A 26 12.50 4.14 -1.68
C LEU A 26 11.25 4.87 -2.17
N ASN A 27 10.08 4.32 -1.89
CA ASN A 27 8.79 4.89 -2.20
C ASN A 27 8.17 5.44 -0.91
N LEU A 28 8.02 6.77 -0.84
CA LEU A 28 7.40 7.46 0.28
C LEU A 28 6.04 8.00 -0.17
N SER A 29 4.99 7.60 0.54
CA SER A 29 3.62 8.02 0.30
C SER A 29 2.93 8.34 1.62
N ARG A 30 1.72 8.92 1.56
CA ARG A 30 0.88 9.18 2.74
C ARG A 30 0.57 7.93 3.58
N HIS A 31 0.64 6.74 2.99
CA HIS A 31 0.27 5.48 3.65
C HIS A 31 1.46 4.74 4.28
N GLY A 32 2.69 5.23 4.04
CA GLY A 32 3.91 4.66 4.60
C GLY A 32 5.08 4.66 3.60
N VAL A 33 6.20 4.12 4.09
CA VAL A 33 7.44 3.97 3.37
C VAL A 33 7.58 2.51 2.91
N SER A 34 7.96 2.31 1.65
CA SER A 34 8.36 1.00 1.14
C SER A 34 9.65 1.10 0.35
N LEU A 35 10.51 0.09 0.47
CA LEU A 35 11.78 -0.02 -0.23
C LEU A 35 11.67 -1.12 -1.27
N SER A 36 12.00 -0.82 -2.50
CA SER A 36 12.13 -1.79 -3.58
C SER A 36 13.60 -1.92 -3.98
N VAL A 37 14.13 -3.14 -3.93
CA VAL A 37 15.50 -3.46 -4.28
C VAL A 37 15.49 -4.59 -5.30
N GLY A 38 16.12 -4.40 -6.46
CA GLY A 38 16.32 -5.52 -7.38
C GLY A 38 16.48 -5.15 -8.83
N VAL A 39 16.83 -6.17 -9.60
CA VAL A 39 17.13 -6.11 -11.03
C VAL A 39 16.02 -6.83 -11.83
N ARG A 40 16.09 -6.77 -13.16
CA ARG A 40 15.17 -7.56 -14.00
C ARG A 40 15.36 -9.05 -13.67
N GLY A 41 14.29 -9.70 -13.23
CA GLY A 41 14.29 -11.12 -12.83
C GLY A 41 14.47 -11.40 -11.33
N LEU A 42 14.91 -10.43 -10.52
CA LEU A 42 14.95 -10.58 -9.06
C LEU A 42 14.59 -9.25 -8.40
N ARG A 43 13.43 -9.18 -7.76
CA ARG A 43 12.94 -7.98 -7.08
C ARG A 43 12.47 -8.31 -5.67
N VAL A 44 12.93 -7.53 -4.71
CA VAL A 44 12.51 -7.56 -3.31
C VAL A 44 11.82 -6.23 -3.01
N ASN A 45 10.63 -6.28 -2.40
CA ASN A 45 9.88 -5.13 -1.93
C ASN A 45 9.65 -5.30 -0.43
N ILE A 46 10.07 -4.33 0.36
CA ILE A 46 9.97 -4.31 1.81
C ILE A 46 9.12 -3.10 2.17
N GLY A 47 7.96 -3.31 2.79
CA GLY A 47 7.09 -2.21 3.16
C GLY A 47 6.18 -2.53 4.33
N LYS A 48 5.25 -1.62 4.61
CA LYS A 48 4.27 -1.72 5.69
C LYS A 48 3.45 -3.02 5.70
N HIS A 49 3.27 -3.64 4.53
CA HIS A 49 2.48 -4.86 4.38
C HIS A 49 3.29 -6.15 4.46
N GLY A 50 4.61 -6.07 4.39
CA GLY A 50 5.45 -7.27 4.40
C GLY A 50 6.69 -7.13 3.54
N ILE A 51 7.34 -8.26 3.35
CA ILE A 51 8.44 -8.46 2.41
C ILE A 51 7.92 -9.32 1.27
N LEU A 52 8.01 -8.82 0.03
CA LEU A 52 7.63 -9.54 -1.18
C LEU A 52 8.85 -9.74 -2.06
N ILE A 53 9.16 -10.98 -2.36
CA ILE A 53 10.25 -11.39 -3.24
C ILE A 53 9.63 -11.90 -4.55
N THR A 54 10.17 -11.43 -5.66
CA THR A 54 9.78 -11.80 -7.02
C THR A 54 11.01 -12.35 -7.72
N LEU A 55 10.93 -13.61 -8.12
CA LEU A 55 11.94 -14.34 -8.89
C LEU A 55 11.35 -14.59 -10.27
N GLY A 56 12.00 -14.19 -11.34
CA GLY A 56 11.51 -14.39 -12.69
C GLY A 56 12.66 -14.63 -13.64
N VAL A 57 12.47 -15.56 -14.55
CA VAL A 57 13.48 -15.84 -15.58
C VAL A 57 13.25 -14.85 -16.72
N PRO A 58 14.18 -13.91 -16.97
CA PRO A 58 14.01 -12.92 -18.03
C PRO A 58 13.91 -13.61 -19.39
N GLY A 59 12.95 -13.17 -20.22
CA GLY A 59 12.73 -13.73 -21.55
C GLY A 59 11.88 -15.01 -21.61
N SER A 60 11.57 -15.64 -20.48
CA SER A 60 10.72 -16.85 -20.44
C SER A 60 9.23 -16.56 -20.29
N GLY A 61 8.86 -15.39 -19.73
CA GLY A 61 7.47 -15.08 -19.33
C GLY A 61 7.08 -15.63 -17.95
N TRP A 62 7.94 -16.44 -17.32
CA TRP A 62 7.66 -17.06 -16.02
C TRP A 62 8.20 -16.20 -14.86
N SER A 63 7.32 -15.94 -13.88
CA SER A 63 7.67 -15.25 -12.65
C SER A 63 6.98 -15.89 -11.45
N TYR A 64 7.77 -16.18 -10.43
CA TYR A 64 7.34 -16.63 -9.12
C TYR A 64 7.39 -15.48 -8.13
N ARG A 65 6.39 -15.39 -7.25
CA ARG A 65 6.32 -14.38 -6.19
C ARG A 65 6.05 -15.08 -4.87
N GLY A 66 6.87 -14.79 -3.87
CA GLY A 66 6.74 -15.31 -2.52
C GLY A 66 7.06 -14.22 -1.53
N GLY A 67 6.33 -14.16 -0.42
CA GLY A 67 6.51 -13.10 0.54
C GLY A 67 5.87 -13.38 1.88
N PHE A 68 6.33 -12.65 2.89
CA PHE A 68 5.81 -12.70 4.23
C PHE A 68 5.09 -11.39 4.53
N ALA A 69 3.81 -11.48 4.89
CA ALA A 69 3.02 -10.32 5.26
C ALA A 69 3.19 -10.01 6.75
N TRP A 70 3.34 -8.74 7.12
CA TRP A 70 3.27 -8.34 8.51
C TRP A 70 1.84 -8.53 9.02
N ARG A 71 1.69 -9.19 10.17
CA ARG A 71 0.39 -9.34 10.84
C ARG A 71 -0.08 -7.95 11.26
N ARG A 72 -1.09 -7.42 10.56
CA ARG A 72 -1.76 -6.18 10.97
C ARG A 72 -2.64 -6.48 12.18
N ASN A 73 -2.21 -6.08 13.37
CA ASN A 73 -3.17 -5.84 14.46
C ASN A 73 -3.96 -4.59 14.09
N HIS A 74 -5.17 -4.78 13.58
CA HIS A 74 -6.14 -3.71 13.34
C HIS A 74 -6.89 -3.32 14.63
N SER A 75 -6.18 -3.16 15.75
CA SER A 75 -6.79 -2.81 17.05
C SER A 75 -7.08 -1.32 17.22
N MET A 76 -7.08 -0.50 16.16
CA MET A 76 -7.37 0.93 16.32
C MET A 76 -8.09 1.48 15.10
N LYS A 77 -9.36 1.12 14.97
CA LYS A 77 -10.37 1.93 14.26
C LYS A 77 -11.79 1.76 14.80
N GLU A 78 -11.91 1.29 16.04
CA GLU A 78 -13.13 1.21 16.83
C GLU A 78 -13.04 2.24 17.96
N LEU A 79 -12.87 3.51 17.62
CA LEU A 79 -13.08 4.61 18.56
C LEU A 79 -13.70 5.75 17.77
N GLU A 80 -14.92 6.08 18.19
CA GLU A 80 -15.69 7.30 17.90
C GLU A 80 -16.61 7.30 16.68
N GLN A 81 -17.73 6.56 16.80
CA GLN A 81 -19.03 7.14 16.53
C GLN A 81 -19.92 6.94 17.77
N PRO A 82 -20.22 8.00 18.56
CA PRO A 82 -21.27 7.91 19.56
C PRO A 82 -22.62 7.79 18.84
N GLN A 83 -23.27 6.64 19.00
CA GLN A 83 -24.66 6.43 18.62
C GLN A 83 -25.56 7.11 19.67
N ASN A 84 -25.81 8.41 19.52
CA ASN A 84 -26.90 9.08 20.23
C ASN A 84 -28.19 8.87 19.44
N GLN A 85 -28.98 7.90 19.88
CA GLN A 85 -30.42 7.83 19.61
C GLN A 85 -31.15 8.34 20.88
N GLU A 86 -31.25 9.65 21.00
CA GLU A 86 -32.46 10.32 21.50
C GLU A 86 -33.28 10.58 20.23
N GLY A 87 -34.56 10.24 20.07
CA GLY A 87 -35.61 9.88 21.01
C GLY A 87 -36.84 10.55 20.44
N ASP A 88 -37.77 9.80 19.85
CA ASP A 88 -39.09 10.31 19.44
C ASP A 88 -40.12 9.23 19.82
N GLU A 89 -40.61 9.31 21.06
CA GLU A 89 -41.95 8.83 21.44
C GLU A 89 -43.01 9.80 20.89
#